data_AF-A0A2W4Q2P1-F1
#
_entry.id   AF-A0A2W4Q2P1-F1
#
_cell.length_a   1.000
_cell.length_b   1.000
_cell.length_c   1.000
_cell.angle_alpha   90.00
_cell.angle_beta   90.00
_cell.angle_gamma   90.00
#
_symmetry.space_group_name_H-M   'P 1'
#
loop_
_entity.id
_entity.type
_entity.pdbx_description
1 polymer ?
#
loop_
_entity_poly.entity_id
_entity_poly.type
_entity_poly.pdbx_seq_one_letter_code
_entity_poly.pdbx_strand_id
1 'polypeptide(L)'
;MMKTVQKGFTLIELMIVVAIIGILAAIAIPAYQDYTIRAQVTEGLNLASDLKAAVGELYADRGSFSGGEEGTPISSGNFGLPPATEKSGKYVSKIAIDSGAIAITYGNDANSRISNKVLVLLPYTNDKGDVIWVCGR
;
A
#
# COMPACT_ATOMS: atom_id res chain seq x y z
N MET A 1 -38.14 -17.34 53.31
CA MET A 1 -37.35 -16.72 52.22
C MET A 1 -37.12 -17.78 51.15
N MET A 2 -37.80 -17.69 50.01
CA MET A 2 -37.69 -18.70 48.95
C MET A 2 -36.43 -18.40 48.13
N LYS A 3 -35.40 -19.25 48.21
CA LYS A 3 -34.21 -19.15 47.35
C LYS A 3 -34.62 -19.50 45.92
N THR A 4 -34.62 -18.52 45.04
CA THR A 4 -34.71 -18.76 43.60
C THR A 4 -33.45 -19.51 43.17
N VAL A 5 -33.60 -20.73 42.67
CA VAL A 5 -32.49 -21.48 42.07
C VAL A 5 -32.16 -20.78 40.75
N GLN A 6 -30.99 -20.14 40.66
CA GLN A 6 -30.51 -19.63 39.38
C GLN A 6 -30.32 -20.81 38.43
N LYS A 7 -31.10 -20.83 37.34
CA LYS A 7 -30.85 -21.75 36.22
C LYS A 7 -29.56 -21.30 35.54
N GLY A 8 -28.52 -22.12 35.64
CA GLY A 8 -27.26 -21.92 34.92
C GLY A 8 -27.43 -22.20 33.42
N PHE A 9 -26.50 -21.67 32.62
CA PHE A 9 -26.39 -21.93 31.18
C PHE A 9 -26.01 -23.40 30.93
N THR A 10 -26.57 -24.03 29.90
CA THR A 10 -26.20 -25.40 29.52
C THR A 10 -24.93 -25.41 28.67
N LEU A 11 -24.15 -26.49 28.75
CA LEU A 11 -22.99 -26.69 27.87
C LEU A 11 -23.38 -26.73 26.39
N ILE A 12 -24.59 -27.22 26.08
CA ILE A 12 -25.10 -27.29 24.71
C ILE A 12 -25.35 -25.88 24.17
N GLU A 13 -25.98 -25.00 24.96
CA GLU A 13 -26.19 -23.61 24.54
C GLU A 13 -24.86 -22.89 24.30
N LEU A 14 -23.87 -23.13 25.16
CA LEU A 14 -22.54 -22.55 24.98
C LEU A 14 -21.86 -23.07 23.70
N MET A 15 -21.97 -24.38 23.41
CA MET A 15 -21.40 -24.98 22.20
C MET A 15 -22.03 -24.45 20.91
N ILE A 16 -23.34 -24.23 20.90
CA ILE A 16 -24.03 -23.64 19.73
C ILE A 16 -23.55 -22.22 19.48
N VAL A 17 -23.40 -21.42 20.54
CA VAL A 17 -22.89 -20.04 20.42
C VAL A 17 -21.47 -20.03 19.85
N VAL A 18 -20.58 -20.91 20.33
CA VAL A 18 -19.21 -21.03 19.81
C VAL A 18 -19.21 -21.44 18.33
N ALA A 19 -20.08 -22.37 17.93
CA ALA A 19 -20.20 -22.79 16.54
C ALA A 19 -20.64 -21.64 15.62
N ILE A 20 -21.63 -20.85 16.03
CA ILE A 20 -22.09 -19.68 15.27
C ILE A 20 -20.99 -18.62 15.16
N ILE A 21 -20.30 -18.30 16.27
CA ILE A 21 -19.18 -17.35 16.27
C ILE A 21 -18.06 -17.85 15.34
N GLY A 22 -17.77 -19.15 15.34
CA GLY A 22 -16.77 -19.76 14.46
C GLY A 22 -17.07 -19.55 12.97
N ILE A 23 -18.31 -19.75 12.55
CA ILE A 23 -18.74 -19.52 11.16
C ILE A 23 -18.62 -18.04 10.79
N LEU A 24 -19.09 -17.14 11.66
CA LEU A 24 -19.01 -15.70 11.41
C LEU A 24 -17.55 -15.22 11.33
N ALA A 25 -16.68 -15.70 12.21
CA ALA A 25 -15.26 -15.36 12.22
C ALA A 25 -14.55 -15.81 10.94
N ALA A 26 -14.88 -17.00 10.41
CA ALA A 26 -14.28 -17.53 9.19
C ALA A 26 -14.54 -16.63 7.96
N ILE A 27 -15.68 -15.95 7.90
CA ILE A 27 -16.03 -15.01 6.82
C ILE A 27 -15.51 -13.59 7.12
N ALA A 28 -15.65 -13.14 8.36
CA ALA A 28 -15.33 -11.77 8.76
C ALA A 28 -13.82 -11.49 8.77
N ILE A 29 -12.99 -12.45 9.21
CA ILE A 29 -11.54 -12.24 9.34
C ILE A 29 -10.88 -11.95 7.97
N PRO A 30 -11.10 -12.76 6.91
CA PRO A 30 -10.52 -12.48 5.60
C PRO A 30 -10.98 -11.13 5.02
N ALA A 31 -12.27 -10.80 5.17
CA ALA A 31 -12.83 -9.53 4.68
C ALA A 31 -12.21 -8.32 5.40
N TYR A 32 -12.05 -8.41 6.73
CA TYR A 32 -11.40 -7.36 7.51
C TYR A 32 -9.90 -7.22 7.16
N GLN A 33 -9.22 -8.33 6.92
CA GLN A 33 -7.83 -8.32 6.44
C GLN A 33 -7.72 -7.62 5.08
N ASP A 34 -8.59 -7.93 4.13
CA ASP A 34 -8.58 -7.27 2.82
C ASP A 34 -8.86 -5.76 2.93
N TYR A 35 -9.80 -5.35 3.80
CA TYR A 35 -10.07 -3.93 4.07
C TYR A 35 -8.84 -3.20 4.65
N THR A 36 -8.22 -3.79 5.68
CA THR A 36 -7.01 -3.20 6.29
C THR A 36 -5.85 -3.15 5.29
N ILE A 37 -5.66 -4.18 4.46
CA ILE A 37 -4.68 -4.18 3.37
C ILE A 37 -4.91 -3.03 2.39
N ARG A 38 -6.15 -2.77 1.96
CA ARG A 38 -6.45 -1.64 1.07
C ARG A 38 -6.10 -0.29 1.69
N ALA A 39 -6.35 -0.14 2.99
CA ALA A 39 -5.95 1.07 3.73
C ALA A 39 -4.41 1.22 3.77
N GLN A 40 -3.69 0.14 4.04
CA GLN A 40 -2.21 0.12 4.03
C GLN A 40 -1.64 0.46 2.65
N VAL A 41 -2.23 -0.09 1.58
CA VAL A 41 -1.85 0.23 0.20
C VAL A 41 -2.07 1.70 -0.12
N THR A 42 -3.18 2.26 0.34
CA THR A 42 -3.54 3.67 0.13
C THR A 42 -2.56 4.63 0.83
N GLU A 43 -2.05 4.29 2.02
CA GLU A 43 -0.97 5.06 2.65
C GLU A 43 0.23 5.22 1.70
N GLY A 44 0.67 4.13 1.09
CA GLY A 44 1.80 4.18 0.15
C GLY A 44 1.52 5.02 -1.09
N LEU A 45 0.30 4.96 -1.63
CA LEU A 45 -0.11 5.81 -2.75
C LEU A 45 -0.12 7.30 -2.36
N ASN A 46 -0.54 7.62 -1.14
CA ASN A 46 -0.52 9.00 -0.62
C ASN A 46 0.92 9.50 -0.45
N LEU A 47 1.80 8.67 0.11
CA LEU A 47 3.23 8.98 0.25
C LEU A 47 3.96 9.14 -1.08
N ALA A 48 3.47 8.52 -2.15
CA ALA A 48 4.03 8.65 -3.49
C ALA A 48 3.47 9.85 -4.28
N SER A 49 2.44 10.54 -3.77
CA SER A 49 1.70 11.55 -4.55
C SER A 49 2.53 12.79 -4.91
N ASP A 50 3.36 13.27 -3.98
CA ASP A 50 4.31 14.37 -4.20
C ASP A 50 5.43 13.96 -5.15
N LEU A 51 5.92 12.72 -5.05
CA LEU A 51 6.92 12.17 -5.96
C LEU A 51 6.43 12.08 -7.40
N LYS A 52 5.14 11.76 -7.62
CA LYS A 52 4.55 11.78 -8.97
C LYS A 52 4.60 13.17 -9.61
N ALA A 53 4.34 14.21 -8.81
CA ALA A 53 4.41 15.59 -9.28
C ALA A 53 5.86 15.97 -9.62
N ALA A 54 6.80 15.67 -8.73
CA ALA A 54 8.23 15.94 -8.94
C ALA A 54 8.78 15.21 -10.18
N VAL A 55 8.44 13.93 -10.38
CA VAL A 55 8.83 13.18 -11.59
C VAL A 55 8.21 13.78 -12.84
N GLY A 56 6.95 14.25 -12.77
CA GLY A 56 6.29 14.93 -13.88
C GLY A 56 6.96 16.24 -14.27
N GLU A 57 7.38 17.03 -13.30
CA GLU A 57 8.13 18.28 -13.52
C GLU A 57 9.50 18.00 -14.14
N LEU A 58 10.24 17.04 -13.60
CA LEU A 58 11.54 16.63 -14.16
C LEU A 58 11.41 16.07 -15.59
N TYR A 59 10.31 15.39 -15.89
CA TYR A 59 10.02 14.98 -17.26
C TYR A 59 9.73 16.17 -18.17
N ALA A 60 8.97 17.17 -17.71
CA ALA A 60 8.67 18.37 -18.49
C ALA A 60 9.94 19.18 -18.81
N ASP A 61 10.92 19.20 -17.89
CA ASP A 61 12.21 19.86 -18.09
C ASP A 61 13.14 19.06 -19.02
N ARG A 62 13.22 17.73 -18.83
CA ARG A 62 14.23 16.88 -19.50
C ARG A 62 13.74 16.17 -20.76
N GLY A 63 12.42 16.05 -20.94
CA GLY A 63 11.79 15.31 -22.04
C GLY A 63 11.97 13.78 -22.00
N SER A 64 12.63 13.22 -20.98
CA SER A 64 12.91 11.78 -20.87
C SER A 64 13.01 11.30 -19.43
N PHE A 65 12.38 10.16 -19.14
CA PHE A 65 12.49 9.50 -17.84
C PHE A 65 13.83 8.77 -17.65
N SER A 66 14.39 8.21 -18.72
CA SER A 66 15.63 7.43 -18.70
C SER A 66 16.89 8.26 -18.92
N GLY A 67 16.77 9.60 -18.89
CA GLY A 67 17.90 10.53 -18.90
C GLY A 67 18.25 11.14 -20.24
N GLY A 68 17.61 10.72 -21.33
CA GLY A 68 17.83 11.28 -22.67
C GLY A 68 19.30 11.24 -23.09
N GLU A 69 19.76 12.27 -23.81
CA GLU A 69 21.15 12.38 -24.29
C GLU A 69 22.17 12.59 -23.16
N GLU A 70 21.76 13.16 -22.03
CA GLU A 70 22.61 13.33 -20.84
C GLU A 70 22.83 12.02 -20.05
N GLY A 71 22.06 10.98 -20.35
CA GLY A 71 22.28 9.62 -19.84
C GLY A 71 22.02 9.42 -18.34
N THR A 72 21.46 10.41 -17.63
CA THR A 72 21.14 10.29 -16.19
C THR A 72 19.63 10.16 -15.98
N PRO A 73 19.12 8.97 -15.59
CA PRO A 73 17.69 8.75 -15.38
C PRO A 73 17.13 9.54 -14.21
N ILE A 74 15.84 9.85 -14.29
CA ILE A 74 15.05 10.39 -13.17
C ILE A 74 14.91 9.28 -12.13
N SER A 75 15.80 9.28 -11.13
CA SER A 75 15.90 8.24 -10.11
C SER A 75 16.13 8.85 -8.72
N SER A 76 15.84 8.08 -7.67
CA SER A 76 16.02 8.50 -6.28
C SER A 76 17.43 9.01 -6.01
N GLY A 77 17.54 10.14 -5.30
CA GLY A 77 18.83 10.78 -4.98
C GLY A 77 19.39 11.68 -6.08
N ASN A 78 18.78 11.70 -7.27
CA ASN A 78 19.16 12.58 -8.38
C ASN A 78 18.17 13.74 -8.52
N PHE A 79 18.61 14.86 -9.10
CA PHE A 79 17.74 15.98 -9.47
C PHE A 79 16.85 16.51 -8.32
N GLY A 80 17.35 16.46 -7.09
CA GLY A 80 16.60 16.88 -5.89
C GLY A 80 15.52 15.89 -5.43
N LEU A 81 15.39 14.72 -6.07
CA LEU A 81 14.56 13.64 -5.56
C LEU A 81 15.19 13.02 -4.31
N PRO A 82 14.39 12.68 -3.30
CA PRO A 82 14.90 12.07 -2.09
C PRO A 82 15.51 10.68 -2.37
N PRO A 83 16.50 10.24 -1.58
CA PRO A 83 16.96 8.86 -1.60
C PRO A 83 15.82 7.92 -1.20
N ALA A 84 15.86 6.68 -1.69
CA ALA A 84 14.73 5.76 -1.60
C ALA A 84 14.24 5.48 -0.16
N THR A 85 15.15 5.56 0.81
CA THR A 85 14.88 5.29 2.24
C THR A 85 14.28 6.47 3.00
N GLU A 86 14.29 7.68 2.43
CA GLU A 86 13.80 8.87 3.12
C GLU A 86 12.27 8.92 3.17
N LYS A 87 11.61 8.49 2.08
CA LYS A 87 10.15 8.40 2.01
C LYS A 87 9.71 7.03 2.55
N SER A 88 9.32 6.99 3.82
CA SER A 88 8.80 5.82 4.52
C SER A 88 7.60 6.18 5.41
N GLY A 89 6.87 5.17 5.86
CA GLY A 89 5.65 5.33 6.66
C GLY A 89 5.43 4.16 7.61
N LYS A 90 4.22 4.06 8.16
CA LYS A 90 3.88 2.95 9.07
C LYS A 90 3.83 1.61 8.35
N TYR A 91 3.38 1.62 7.09
CA TYR A 91 3.23 0.39 6.29
C TYR A 91 4.16 0.36 5.06
N VAL A 92 4.98 1.39 4.88
CA VAL A 92 5.90 1.54 3.74
C VAL A 92 7.33 1.63 4.25
N SER A 93 8.18 0.69 3.82
CA SER A 93 9.58 0.66 4.23
C SER A 93 10.47 1.59 3.42
N LYS A 94 10.17 1.78 2.12
CA LYS A 94 10.87 2.70 1.23
C LYS A 94 10.07 2.97 -0.04
N ILE A 95 10.36 4.09 -0.70
CA ILE A 95 9.87 4.41 -2.04
C ILE A 95 11.06 4.74 -2.94
N ALA A 96 11.34 3.86 -3.91
CA ALA A 96 12.41 4.07 -4.88
C ALA A 96 11.85 4.65 -6.17
N ILE A 97 12.61 5.51 -6.83
CA ILE A 97 12.33 6.01 -8.17
C ILE A 97 13.44 5.49 -9.08
N ASP A 98 13.07 4.85 -10.18
CA ASP A 98 13.99 4.39 -11.20
C ASP A 98 13.44 4.72 -12.59
N SER A 99 14.14 5.58 -13.32
CA SER A 99 13.72 6.02 -14.66
C SER A 99 12.25 6.48 -14.67
N GLY A 100 11.88 7.30 -13.68
CA GLY A 100 10.52 7.80 -13.45
C GLY A 100 9.54 6.80 -12.83
N ALA A 101 9.81 5.49 -12.87
CA ALA A 101 8.96 4.50 -12.22
C ALA A 101 9.08 4.60 -10.69
N ILE A 102 7.94 4.71 -10.01
CA ILE A 102 7.89 4.84 -8.55
C ILE A 102 7.53 3.49 -7.94
N ALA A 103 8.48 2.88 -7.25
CA ALA A 103 8.35 1.58 -6.60
C ALA A 103 8.14 1.74 -5.08
N ILE A 104 6.91 1.53 -4.63
CA ILE A 104 6.51 1.58 -3.22
C ILE A 104 6.74 0.19 -2.61
N THR A 105 7.65 0.06 -1.65
CA THR A 105 7.88 -1.21 -0.95
C THR A 105 7.10 -1.22 0.37
N TYR A 106 6.17 -2.16 0.53
CA TYR A 106 5.44 -2.36 1.77
C TYR A 106 6.28 -3.15 2.77
N GLY A 107 6.19 -2.79 4.04
CA GLY A 107 6.97 -3.38 5.13
C GLY A 107 6.58 -2.78 6.47
N ASN A 108 7.50 -2.79 7.43
CA ASN A 108 7.26 -2.31 8.80
C ASN A 108 6.08 -3.08 9.43
N ASP A 109 4.99 -2.40 9.78
CA ASP A 109 3.80 -2.99 10.38
C ASP A 109 2.76 -3.48 9.34
N ALA A 110 3.16 -3.58 8.07
CA ALA A 110 2.26 -4.00 7.00
C ALA A 110 1.72 -5.42 7.25
N ASN A 111 0.49 -5.67 6.79
CA ASN A 111 -0.10 -7.00 6.86
C ASN A 111 0.82 -8.02 6.16
N SER A 112 0.97 -9.22 6.74
CA SER A 112 1.87 -10.26 6.24
C SER A 112 1.61 -10.65 4.78
N ARG A 113 0.38 -10.46 4.26
CA ARG A 113 0.04 -10.71 2.85
C ARG A 113 0.67 -9.71 1.88
N ILE A 114 1.01 -8.51 2.35
CA ILE A 114 1.63 -7.45 1.53
C ILE A 114 3.04 -7.07 1.99
N SER A 115 3.51 -7.53 3.15
CA SER A 115 4.88 -7.28 3.60
C SER A 115 5.90 -7.73 2.54
N ASN A 116 6.88 -6.89 2.27
CA ASN A 116 7.89 -7.05 1.21
C ASN A 116 7.35 -7.10 -0.22
N LYS A 117 6.06 -6.84 -0.44
CA LYS A 117 5.52 -6.62 -1.78
C LYS A 117 5.83 -5.19 -2.23
N VAL A 118 5.98 -5.04 -3.53
CA VAL A 118 6.22 -3.75 -4.18
C VAL A 118 5.00 -3.44 -5.04
N LEU A 119 4.52 -2.20 -4.97
CA LEU A 119 3.57 -1.66 -5.93
C LEU A 119 4.30 -0.61 -6.77
N VAL A 120 4.31 -0.80 -8.09
CA VAL A 120 4.94 0.14 -9.01
C VAL A 120 3.90 1.04 -9.69
N LEU A 121 4.20 2.33 -9.71
CA LEU A 121 3.55 3.34 -10.55
C LEU A 121 4.45 3.63 -11.74
N LEU A 122 3.98 3.32 -12.93
CA LEU A 122 4.73 3.52 -14.17
C LEU A 122 4.23 4.79 -14.86
N PRO A 123 5.12 5.75 -15.18
CA PRO A 123 4.77 6.88 -16.00
C PRO A 123 4.78 6.49 -17.48
N TYR A 124 3.82 7.03 -18.22
CA TYR A 124 3.73 6.98 -19.67
C TYR A 124 3.43 8.38 -20.18
N THR A 125 3.78 8.68 -21.42
CA THR A 125 3.37 9.92 -22.07
C THR A 125 2.32 9.63 -23.13
N ASN A 126 1.31 10.49 -23.21
CA ASN A 126 0.39 10.47 -24.33
C ASN A 126 0.99 11.25 -25.52
N ASP A 127 0.28 11.23 -26.66
CA ASP A 127 0.69 11.94 -27.88
C ASP A 127 0.78 13.48 -27.71
N LYS A 128 0.28 14.02 -26.59
CA LYS A 128 0.33 15.45 -26.24
C LYS A 128 1.47 15.80 -25.27
N GLY A 129 2.23 14.80 -24.82
CA GLY A 129 3.31 14.97 -23.85
C GLY A 129 2.87 14.99 -22.39
N ASP A 130 1.59 14.73 -22.09
CA ASP A 130 1.11 14.65 -20.71
C ASP A 130 1.60 13.35 -20.05
N VAL A 131 2.07 13.44 -18.81
CA VAL A 131 2.46 12.28 -18.01
C VAL A 131 1.23 11.59 -17.39
N ILE A 132 0.95 10.38 -17.85
CA ILE A 132 -0.10 9.48 -17.37
C ILE A 132 0.53 8.40 -16.49
N TRP A 133 -0.14 8.07 -15.38
CA TRP A 133 0.35 7.07 -14.44
C TRP A 133 -0.49 5.80 -14.49
N VAL A 134 0.17 4.67 -14.71
CA VAL A 134 -0.43 3.35 -14.60
C VAL A 134 0.00 2.72 -13.28
N CYS A 135 -0.98 2.31 -12.48
CA CYS A 135 -0.76 1.57 -11.26
C CYS A 135 -0.92 0.08 -11.55
N GLY A 136 0.10 -0.73 -11.24
CA GLY A 136 -0.03 -2.18 -11.36
C GLY A 136 1.20 -2.85 -11.96
N ARG A 137 2.20 -3.09 -11.12
CA ARG A 137 3.18 -4.17 -11.24
C ARG A 137 3.75 -4.48 -9.86
#